data_AF-A0A820YJZ3-F1
#
_entry.id   AF-A0A820YJZ3-F1
#
_cell.length_a   1.000
_cell.length_b   1.000
_cell.length_c   1.000
_cell.angle_alpha   90.00
_cell.angle_beta   90.00
_cell.angle_gamma   90.00
#
_symmetry.space_group_name_H-M   'P 1'
#
loop_
_entity.id
_entity.type
_entity.pdbx_description
1 polymer ?
#
loop_
_entity_poly.entity_id
_entity_poly.type
_entity_poly.pdbx_seq_one_letter_code
_entity_poly.pdbx_strand_id
1 'polypeptide(L)'
;PGKMWRFLPIFDPFVDFYLSRDLDSPMMKRETETIDMWLSDKQKKYFFHIARDNKHHTVPILGGLWGASPARARRYLFHIFQPMLVPSIARQYKGAGDQLFLADNIWGKVRRHSLIFDSYSCKILGGQPFLSQRPIGDNCFLGCIRPCCTNATSHSSQNRNNICPPACRPKNHRNWIYC
;
A
#
# COMPACT_ATOMS: atom_id res chain seq x y z
N PRO A 1 1.90 -5.46 -22.11
CA PRO A 1 1.84 -5.26 -20.65
C PRO A 1 1.47 -3.79 -20.37
N GLY A 2 0.47 -3.55 -19.52
CA GLY A 2 0.02 -2.20 -19.18
C GLY A 2 0.81 -1.65 -18.00
N LYS A 3 0.12 -1.12 -16.99
CA LYS A 3 0.73 -0.62 -15.75
C LYS A 3 1.65 -1.64 -15.05
N MET A 4 1.48 -2.95 -15.26
CA MET A 4 2.32 -4.02 -14.70
C MET A 4 3.81 -3.91 -15.05
N TRP A 5 4.21 -3.21 -16.12
CA TRP A 5 5.64 -2.99 -16.42
C TRP A 5 6.40 -2.40 -15.24
N ARG A 6 5.73 -1.57 -14.43
CA ARG A 6 6.31 -0.95 -13.23
C ARG A 6 6.83 -1.99 -12.22
N PHE A 7 6.36 -3.24 -12.26
CA PHE A 7 6.74 -4.32 -11.34
C PHE A 7 7.97 -5.12 -11.79
N LEU A 8 8.51 -4.86 -12.99
CA LEU A 8 9.71 -5.55 -13.48
C LEU A 8 10.95 -5.51 -12.56
N PRO A 9 11.19 -4.45 -11.76
CA PRO A 9 12.35 -4.43 -10.86
C PRO A 9 12.40 -5.59 -9.86
N ILE A 10 11.30 -6.31 -9.64
CA ILE A 10 11.29 -7.58 -8.87
C ILE A 10 12.26 -8.62 -9.44
N PHE A 11 12.46 -8.64 -10.76
CA PHE A 11 13.31 -9.60 -11.45
C PHE A 11 14.78 -9.15 -11.56
N ASP A 12 15.09 -7.90 -11.22
CA ASP A 12 16.44 -7.37 -11.31
C ASP A 12 17.34 -7.97 -10.20
N PRO A 13 18.45 -8.65 -10.54
CA PRO A 13 19.34 -9.25 -9.55
C PRO A 13 20.04 -8.23 -8.64
N PHE A 14 20.10 -6.95 -9.03
CA PHE A 14 20.77 -5.88 -8.28
C PHE A 14 19.82 -5.07 -7.39
N VAL A 15 18.52 -5.32 -7.45
CA VAL A 15 17.53 -4.61 -6.61
C VAL A 15 17.37 -5.33 -5.28
N ASP A 16 17.70 -4.69 -4.16
CA ASP A 16 17.51 -5.24 -2.81
C ASP A 16 16.13 -4.96 -2.23
N PHE A 17 15.59 -3.77 -2.53
CA PHE A 17 14.29 -3.28 -2.12
C PHE A 17 13.62 -2.56 -3.27
N TYR A 18 12.34 -2.81 -3.44
CA TYR A 18 11.50 -2.21 -4.46
C TYR A 18 10.25 -1.63 -3.81
N LEU A 19 9.88 -0.41 -4.23
CA LEU A 19 8.63 0.25 -3.89
C LEU A 19 7.89 0.59 -5.16
N SER A 20 6.64 0.17 -5.25
CA SER A 20 5.74 0.61 -6.29
C SER A 20 4.95 1.80 -5.76
N ARG A 21 5.20 2.98 -6.33
CA ARG A 21 4.63 4.25 -5.87
C ARG A 21 4.16 5.10 -7.04
N ASP A 22 2.96 5.67 -6.95
CA ASP A 22 2.46 6.59 -7.97
C ASP A 22 3.09 8.00 -7.78
N LEU A 23 3.60 8.59 -8.86
CA LEU A 23 4.33 9.88 -8.82
C LEU A 23 3.42 11.07 -8.57
N ASP A 24 2.15 10.95 -8.92
CA ASP A 24 1.11 11.95 -8.74
C ASP A 24 0.63 12.05 -7.27
N SER A 25 1.13 11.21 -6.37
CA SER A 25 0.88 11.29 -4.94
C SER A 25 1.98 12.04 -4.16
N PRO A 26 1.62 12.97 -3.25
CA PRO A 26 2.59 13.66 -2.39
C PRO A 26 3.28 12.69 -1.43
N MET A 27 4.56 12.95 -1.13
CA MET A 27 5.24 12.20 -0.08
C MET A 27 4.70 12.67 1.26
N MET A 28 4.27 11.71 2.08
CA MET A 28 3.69 11.98 3.39
C MET A 28 4.56 11.38 4.48
N LYS A 29 4.59 12.05 5.63
CA LYS A 29 5.28 11.53 6.83
C LYS A 29 4.82 10.11 7.17
N ARG A 30 3.51 9.83 7.05
CA ARG A 30 2.92 8.50 7.24
C ARG A 30 3.53 7.44 6.33
N GLU A 31 3.77 7.78 5.06
CA GLU A 31 4.39 6.87 4.09
C GLU A 31 5.79 6.51 4.56
N THR A 32 6.63 7.52 4.84
CA THR A 32 8.00 7.36 5.34
C THR A 32 8.06 6.53 6.62
N GLU A 33 7.21 6.84 7.62
CA GLU A 33 7.15 6.13 8.89
C GLU A 33 6.88 4.61 8.72
N THR A 34 5.98 4.24 7.80
CA THR A 34 5.66 2.84 7.54
C THR A 34 6.76 2.10 6.79
N ILE A 35 7.46 2.79 5.87
CA ILE A 35 8.60 2.25 5.13
C ILE A 35 9.79 2.06 6.06
N ASP A 36 10.11 3.06 6.89
CA ASP A 36 11.20 2.97 7.88
C ASP A 36 10.99 1.80 8.84
N MET A 37 9.75 1.63 9.32
CA MET A 37 9.40 0.46 10.13
C MET A 37 9.63 -0.84 9.37
N TRP A 38 9.17 -0.95 8.12
CA TRP A 38 9.34 -2.15 7.30
C TRP A 38 10.81 -2.49 7.01
N LEU A 39 11.64 -1.47 6.80
CA LEU A 39 13.07 -1.62 6.52
C LEU A 39 13.88 -1.96 7.77
N SER A 40 13.37 -1.67 8.97
CA SER A 40 14.06 -1.95 10.24
C SER A 40 14.39 -3.43 10.45
N ASP A 41 15.45 -3.70 11.21
CA ASP A 41 15.90 -5.06 11.54
C ASP A 41 14.81 -5.89 12.24
N LYS A 42 13.97 -5.24 13.05
CA LYS A 42 12.87 -5.89 13.79
C LYS A 42 11.79 -6.46 12.85
N GLN A 43 11.71 -5.97 11.62
CA GLN A 43 10.69 -6.37 10.64
C GLN A 43 11.26 -7.24 9.49
N LYS A 44 12.49 -7.77 9.62
CA LYS A 44 13.13 -8.65 8.62
C LYS A 44 12.30 -9.85 8.19
N LYS A 45 11.43 -10.36 9.05
CA LYS A 45 10.50 -11.47 8.72
C LYS A 45 9.48 -11.12 7.62
N TYR A 46 9.22 -9.83 7.40
CA TYR A 46 8.30 -9.34 6.38
C TYR A 46 9.08 -8.93 5.14
N PHE A 47 9.04 -9.73 4.08
CA PHE A 47 9.67 -9.37 2.80
C PHE A 47 8.76 -8.49 1.93
N PHE A 48 7.53 -8.21 2.37
CA PHE A 48 6.56 -7.42 1.62
C PHE A 48 5.96 -6.32 2.50
N HIS A 49 5.57 -5.21 1.90
CA HIS A 49 4.94 -4.07 2.55
C HIS A 49 3.69 -3.65 1.79
N ILE A 50 2.61 -3.33 2.50
CA ILE A 50 1.34 -2.89 1.92
C ILE A 50 0.80 -1.75 2.76
N ALA A 51 0.35 -0.66 2.12
CA ALA A 51 -0.27 0.47 2.79
C ALA A 51 -1.64 0.80 2.18
N ARG A 52 -2.68 0.90 3.03
CA ARG A 52 -4.06 1.22 2.63
C ARG A 52 -4.64 2.32 3.54
N ASP A 53 -4.52 3.56 3.10
CA ASP A 53 -4.81 4.72 3.95
C ASP A 53 -6.16 5.43 3.65
N ASN A 54 -7.01 4.90 2.77
CA ASN A 54 -8.28 5.55 2.43
C ASN A 54 -9.42 4.52 2.35
N LYS A 55 -10.65 4.93 2.67
CA LYS A 55 -11.84 4.08 2.53
C LYS A 55 -12.07 3.53 1.11
N HIS A 56 -11.55 4.21 0.09
CA HIS A 56 -11.63 3.78 -1.31
C HIS A 56 -10.53 2.76 -1.68
N HIS A 57 -9.62 2.44 -0.76
CA HIS A 57 -8.61 1.39 -0.92
C HIS A 57 -9.22 0.03 -0.64
N THR A 58 -10.13 -0.39 -1.51
CA THR A 58 -10.93 -1.61 -1.36
C THR A 58 -10.24 -2.87 -1.90
N VAL A 59 -9.09 -2.72 -2.57
CA VAL A 59 -8.28 -3.83 -3.08
C VAL A 59 -7.22 -4.26 -2.06
N PRO A 60 -6.82 -5.55 -2.04
CA PRO A 60 -5.82 -6.04 -1.08
C PRO A 60 -4.44 -5.39 -1.25
N ILE A 61 -4.04 -5.07 -2.48
CA ILE A 61 -2.77 -4.40 -2.79
C ILE A 61 -3.08 -3.35 -3.86
N LEU A 62 -2.86 -2.07 -3.56
CA LEU A 62 -2.96 -1.03 -4.58
C LEU A 62 -1.75 -1.09 -5.50
N GLY A 63 -1.92 -0.66 -6.74
CA GLY A 63 -0.84 -0.64 -7.71
C GLY A 63 0.37 0.16 -7.20
N GLY A 64 0.11 1.31 -6.56
CA GLY A 64 1.13 2.25 -6.10
C GLY A 64 1.31 2.42 -4.60
N LEU A 65 0.93 1.44 -3.78
CA LEU A 65 1.15 1.49 -2.33
C LEU A 65 1.62 0.15 -1.76
N TRP A 66 2.70 -0.39 -2.35
CA TRP A 66 3.32 -1.62 -1.86
C TRP A 66 4.83 -1.65 -2.11
N GLY A 67 5.50 -2.55 -1.40
CA GLY A 67 6.93 -2.81 -1.53
C GLY A 67 7.27 -4.28 -1.39
N ALA A 68 8.41 -4.67 -1.95
CA ALA A 68 9.01 -5.97 -1.77
C ALA A 68 10.52 -5.87 -1.54
N SER A 69 11.06 -6.84 -0.81
CA SER A 69 12.49 -6.96 -0.56
C SER A 69 13.03 -8.22 -1.22
N PRO A 70 13.53 -8.12 -2.46
CA PRO A 70 14.30 -9.21 -3.05
C PRO A 70 15.50 -9.64 -2.20
N ALA A 71 16.15 -8.72 -1.47
CA ALA A 71 17.21 -9.08 -0.52
C ALA A 71 16.75 -10.12 0.54
N ARG A 72 15.46 -10.11 0.92
CA ARG A 72 14.87 -11.05 1.88
C ARG A 72 14.27 -12.30 1.21
N ALA A 73 13.79 -12.21 -0.03
CA ALA A 73 12.97 -13.28 -0.64
C ALA A 73 13.06 -13.41 -2.18
N ARG A 74 14.22 -13.13 -2.80
CA ARG A 74 14.40 -13.08 -4.27
C ARG A 74 13.79 -14.25 -5.04
N ARG A 75 14.17 -15.49 -4.68
CA ARG A 75 13.70 -16.70 -5.39
C ARG A 75 12.18 -16.85 -5.32
N TYR A 76 11.60 -16.54 -4.16
CA TYR A 76 10.15 -16.60 -3.97
C TYR A 76 9.44 -15.51 -4.78
N LEU A 77 9.91 -14.26 -4.70
CA LEU A 77 9.37 -13.13 -5.45
C LEU A 77 9.43 -13.38 -6.97
N PHE A 78 10.55 -13.90 -7.47
CA PHE A 78 10.69 -14.31 -8.87
C PHE A 78 9.57 -15.28 -9.29
N HIS A 79 9.36 -16.35 -8.51
CA HIS A 79 8.37 -17.36 -8.82
C HIS A 79 6.93 -16.80 -8.80
N ILE A 80 6.57 -16.02 -7.79
CA ILE A 80 5.19 -15.55 -7.65
C ILE A 80 4.83 -14.46 -8.68
N PHE A 81 5.80 -13.67 -9.16
CA PHE A 81 5.60 -12.66 -10.20
C PHE A 81 5.77 -13.20 -11.63
N GLN A 82 6.33 -14.40 -11.81
CA GLN A 82 6.52 -15.01 -13.13
C GLN A 82 5.28 -14.97 -14.06
N PRO A 83 4.02 -15.13 -13.59
CA PRO A 83 2.84 -15.02 -14.45
C PRO A 83 2.76 -13.70 -15.22
N MET A 84 3.35 -12.61 -14.72
CA MET A 84 3.42 -11.32 -15.39
C MET A 84 4.24 -11.37 -16.70
N LEU A 85 5.19 -12.30 -16.80
CA LEU A 85 6.06 -12.49 -17.97
C LEU A 85 5.40 -13.35 -19.06
N VAL A 86 4.27 -14.00 -18.76
CA VAL A 86 3.55 -14.85 -19.71
C VAL A 86 2.57 -13.98 -20.51
N PRO A 87 2.75 -13.80 -21.85
CA PRO A 87 1.94 -12.85 -22.61
C PRO A 87 0.43 -13.14 -22.60
N SER A 88 0.02 -14.41 -22.58
CA SER A 88 -1.39 -14.81 -22.50
C SER A 88 -2.04 -14.45 -21.17
N ILE A 89 -1.30 -14.47 -20.07
CA ILE A 89 -1.76 -14.01 -18.75
C ILE A 89 -1.73 -12.50 -18.71
N ALA A 90 -0.60 -11.88 -19.08
CA ALA A 90 -0.41 -10.44 -18.98
C ALA A 90 -1.43 -9.62 -19.79
N ARG A 91 -1.92 -10.15 -20.92
CA ARG A 91 -2.95 -9.51 -21.75
C ARG A 91 -4.34 -9.46 -21.11
N GLN A 92 -4.61 -10.27 -20.10
CA GLN A 92 -5.88 -10.27 -19.35
C GLN A 92 -6.00 -9.02 -18.45
N TYR A 93 -4.87 -8.45 -18.05
CA TYR A 93 -4.78 -7.34 -17.11
C TYR A 93 -4.52 -6.00 -17.84
N LYS A 94 -5.60 -5.32 -18.26
CA LYS A 94 -5.58 -4.01 -18.94
C LYS A 94 -6.06 -2.88 -18.03
N GLY A 95 -5.77 -1.62 -18.36
CA GLY A 95 -6.23 -0.46 -17.58
C GLY A 95 -5.71 -0.47 -16.14
N ALA A 96 -6.61 -0.55 -15.15
CA ALA A 96 -6.30 -0.77 -13.72
C ALA A 96 -5.96 -2.24 -13.37
N GLY A 97 -5.60 -3.04 -14.39
CA GLY A 97 -5.32 -4.46 -14.26
C GLY A 97 -4.05 -4.79 -13.46
N ASP A 98 -3.19 -3.82 -13.17
CA ASP A 98 -2.08 -4.01 -12.24
C ASP A 98 -2.57 -4.36 -10.83
N GLN A 99 -3.62 -3.70 -10.34
CA GLN A 99 -4.21 -4.02 -9.03
C GLN A 99 -4.93 -5.37 -9.03
N LEU A 100 -5.62 -5.70 -10.12
CA LEU A 100 -6.27 -7.00 -10.30
C LEU A 100 -5.24 -8.13 -10.35
N PHE A 101 -4.14 -7.94 -11.08
CA PHE A 101 -3.04 -8.90 -11.11
C PHE A 101 -2.47 -9.16 -9.72
N LEU A 102 -2.23 -8.10 -8.94
CA LEU A 102 -1.76 -8.21 -7.56
C LEU A 102 -2.78 -8.96 -6.67
N ALA A 103 -4.08 -8.69 -6.82
CA ALA A 103 -5.13 -9.36 -6.06
C ALA A 103 -5.20 -10.86 -6.40
N ASP A 104 -5.22 -11.20 -7.69
CA ASP A 104 -5.42 -12.57 -8.18
C ASP A 104 -4.17 -13.44 -7.98
N ASN A 105 -2.98 -12.90 -8.25
CA ASN A 105 -1.76 -13.69 -8.37
C ASN A 105 -0.81 -13.55 -7.19
N ILE A 106 -0.83 -12.42 -6.47
CA ILE A 106 0.21 -12.08 -5.49
C ILE A 106 -0.33 -12.12 -4.06
N TRP A 107 -1.50 -11.54 -3.80
CA TRP A 107 -2.04 -11.35 -2.45
C TRP A 107 -2.06 -12.62 -1.60
N GLY A 108 -2.62 -13.72 -2.14
CA GLY A 108 -2.69 -15.00 -1.42
C GLY A 108 -1.34 -15.58 -1.03
N LYS A 109 -0.28 -15.21 -1.76
CA LYS A 109 1.10 -15.71 -1.56
C LYS A 109 1.90 -14.82 -0.60
N VAL A 110 1.60 -13.52 -0.52
CA VAL A 110 2.38 -12.57 0.30
C VAL A 110 1.71 -12.16 1.59
N ARG A 111 0.38 -12.28 1.74
CA ARG A 111 -0.39 -11.74 2.90
C ARG A 111 0.23 -12.05 4.26
N ARG A 112 0.69 -13.29 4.48
CA ARG A 112 1.28 -13.73 5.75
C ARG A 112 2.73 -13.28 5.96
N HIS A 113 3.35 -12.76 4.91
CA HIS A 113 4.72 -12.27 4.87
C HIS A 113 4.79 -10.75 4.65
N SER A 114 3.64 -10.07 4.75
CA SER A 114 3.53 -8.62 4.57
C SER A 114 3.46 -7.89 5.92
N LEU A 115 4.18 -6.77 6.03
CA LEU A 115 3.87 -5.73 7.00
C LEU A 115 2.80 -4.82 6.40
N ILE A 116 1.57 -4.94 6.91
CA ILE A 116 0.38 -4.31 6.32
C ILE A 116 -0.10 -3.19 7.23
N PHE A 117 -0.25 -1.99 6.67
CA PHE A 117 -0.89 -0.85 7.33
C PHE A 117 -2.24 -0.55 6.69
N ASP A 118 -3.28 -0.40 7.51
CA ASP A 118 -4.65 -0.22 7.02
C ASP A 118 -5.49 0.66 7.95
N SER A 119 -6.05 1.74 7.39
CA SER A 119 -6.86 2.71 8.10
C SER A 119 -8.35 2.34 8.18
N TYR A 120 -8.89 1.52 7.26
CA TYR A 120 -10.34 1.30 7.11
C TYR A 120 -10.77 -0.16 6.96
N SER A 121 -10.00 -0.97 6.26
CA SER A 121 -10.32 -2.34 5.86
C SER A 121 -9.61 -3.39 6.72
N CYS A 122 -9.00 -3.00 7.85
CA CYS A 122 -8.16 -3.89 8.67
C CYS A 122 -8.87 -5.18 9.14
N LYS A 123 -10.20 -5.15 9.35
CA LYS A 123 -10.98 -6.33 9.73
C LYS A 123 -11.13 -7.35 8.59
N ILE A 124 -11.14 -6.89 7.35
CA ILE A 124 -11.43 -7.69 6.16
C ILE A 124 -10.11 -8.11 5.49
N LEU A 125 -9.21 -7.15 5.29
CA LEU A 125 -7.95 -7.33 4.56
C LEU A 125 -6.74 -7.47 5.49
N GLY A 126 -6.94 -7.47 6.81
CA GLY A 126 -5.87 -7.48 7.80
C GLY A 126 -5.12 -6.16 7.86
N GLY A 127 -4.08 -6.12 8.69
CA GLY A 127 -3.21 -4.96 8.83
C GLY A 127 -3.36 -4.24 10.15
N GLN A 128 -2.31 -3.53 10.50
CA GLN A 128 -2.20 -2.74 11.72
C GLN A 128 -2.51 -1.27 11.42
N PRO A 129 -2.89 -0.48 12.43
CA PRO A 129 -3.01 0.96 12.28
C PRO A 129 -1.68 1.60 11.86
N PHE A 130 -1.78 2.73 11.17
CA PHE A 130 -0.64 3.62 10.92
C PHE A 130 -0.08 4.21 12.22
N LEU A 131 1.17 4.70 12.14
CA LEU A 131 1.96 5.12 13.29
C LEU A 131 1.67 6.55 13.77
N SER A 132 1.02 7.36 12.94
CA SER A 132 0.62 8.73 13.25
C SER A 132 -0.88 8.92 13.03
N GLN A 133 -1.41 10.07 13.46
CA GLN A 133 -2.78 10.50 13.13
C GLN A 133 -2.75 11.36 11.85
N ARG A 134 -3.81 11.29 11.03
CA ARG A 134 -3.98 12.27 9.95
C ARG A 134 -4.32 13.65 10.53
N PRO A 135 -3.72 14.75 10.03
CA PRO A 135 -4.14 16.10 10.40
C PRO A 135 -5.64 16.32 10.17
N ILE A 136 -6.29 17.03 11.11
CA ILE A 136 -7.72 17.36 11.00
C ILE A 136 -7.92 18.35 9.85
N GLY A 137 -8.99 18.16 9.07
CA GLY A 137 -9.36 19.08 7.99
C GLY A 137 -8.57 18.90 6.70
N ASP A 138 -7.72 17.88 6.62
CA ASP A 138 -6.95 17.57 5.43
C ASP A 138 -7.53 16.37 4.69
N ASN A 139 -7.65 16.49 3.36
CA ASN A 139 -8.00 15.41 2.44
C ASN A 139 -6.75 14.61 2.02
N CYS A 140 -5.64 14.75 2.74
CA CYS A 140 -4.38 14.05 2.50
C CYS A 140 -4.42 12.59 2.94
N PHE A 141 -4.10 11.66 2.04
CA PHE A 141 -3.96 10.23 2.32
C PHE A 141 -2.99 9.59 1.34
N LEU A 142 -2.29 8.52 1.74
CA LEU A 142 -1.36 7.80 0.85
C LEU A 142 -2.04 7.44 -0.48
N GLY A 143 -1.44 7.79 -1.63
CA GLY A 143 -2.02 7.52 -2.94
C GLY A 143 -3.08 8.52 -3.42
N CYS A 144 -3.29 9.64 -2.70
CA CYS A 144 -4.12 10.73 -3.22
C CYS A 144 -3.45 11.36 -4.46
N ILE A 145 -4.26 11.67 -5.48
CA ILE A 145 -3.80 12.32 -6.72
C ILE A 145 -3.74 13.83 -6.48
N ARG A 146 -2.62 14.48 -6.84
CA ARG A 146 -2.49 15.95 -6.74
C ARG A 146 -3.50 16.66 -7.67
N PRO A 147 -4.07 17.81 -7.25
CA PRO A 147 -3.84 18.49 -5.98
C PRO A 147 -4.63 17.84 -4.83
N CYS A 148 -3.90 17.33 -3.83
CA CYS A 148 -4.39 16.88 -2.54
C CYS A 148 -3.42 17.41 -1.48
N CYS A 149 -3.78 17.34 -0.20
CA CYS A 149 -3.00 17.96 0.87
C CYS A 149 -2.85 19.48 0.71
N THR A 150 -3.81 20.13 0.04
CA THR A 150 -3.91 21.59 -0.03
C THR A 150 -4.80 22.08 1.11
N ASN A 151 -4.45 23.23 1.70
CA ASN A 151 -5.27 23.90 2.72
C ASN A 151 -6.61 24.32 2.10
N ALA A 152 -7.55 23.39 1.95
CA ALA A 152 -8.87 23.69 1.43
C ALA A 152 -9.65 24.39 2.56
N THR A 153 -9.80 25.71 2.42
CA THR A 153 -10.74 26.54 3.19
C THR A 153 -12.21 26.17 2.98
N SER A 154 -12.51 25.09 2.23
CA SER A 154 -13.87 24.58 2.08
C SER A 154 -14.27 23.73 3.29
N HIS A 155 -14.87 24.39 4.27
CA HIS A 155 -15.79 23.80 5.24
C HIS A 155 -17.01 23.18 4.52
N SER A 156 -16.85 22.06 3.82
CA SER A 156 -17.99 21.34 3.24
C SER A 156 -17.88 19.86 3.59
N SER A 157 -18.65 19.44 4.61
CA SER A 157 -19.28 18.11 4.80
C SER A 157 -18.47 16.80 4.65
N GLN A 158 -17.22 16.80 4.18
CA GLN A 158 -16.36 15.63 3.96
C GLN A 158 -15.63 15.19 5.23
N ASN A 159 -15.51 16.06 6.23
CA ASN A 159 -14.77 15.78 7.47
C ASN A 159 -15.36 14.64 8.31
N ARG A 160 -16.68 14.36 8.24
CA ARG A 160 -17.28 13.22 8.97
C ARG A 160 -16.96 11.86 8.34
N ASN A 161 -16.52 11.87 7.07
CA ASN A 161 -16.36 10.69 6.23
C ASN A 161 -14.93 10.12 6.23
N ASN A 162 -14.04 10.69 7.06
CA ASN A 162 -12.64 10.30 7.25
C ASN A 162 -12.39 9.72 8.66
N ILE A 163 -13.46 9.32 9.37
CA ILE A 163 -13.34 8.69 10.68
C ILE A 163 -12.99 7.21 10.46
N CYS A 164 -11.87 6.78 11.02
CA CYS A 164 -11.47 5.38 10.93
C CYS A 164 -12.34 4.48 11.81
N PRO A 165 -12.59 3.24 11.41
CA PRO A 165 -13.25 2.26 12.27
C PRO A 165 -12.45 2.07 13.57
N PRO A 166 -13.09 2.03 14.76
CA PRO A 166 -12.39 1.86 16.03
C PRO A 166 -11.43 0.66 16.09
N ALA A 167 -11.72 -0.41 15.35
CA ALA A 167 -10.88 -1.59 15.28
C ALA A 167 -9.57 -1.39 14.48
N CYS A 168 -9.52 -0.39 13.60
CA CYS A 168 -8.36 -0.05 12.78
C CYS A 168 -7.56 1.12 13.38
N ARG A 169 -7.86 1.53 14.62
CA ARG A 169 -7.13 2.58 15.34
C ARG A 169 -6.05 1.98 16.24
N PRO A 170 -4.97 2.71 16.56
CA PRO A 170 -4.00 2.29 17.56
C PRO A 170 -4.67 1.99 18.90
N LYS A 171 -4.37 0.82 19.48
CA LYS A 171 -4.93 0.41 20.78
C LYS A 171 -4.62 1.41 21.89
N ASN A 172 -3.44 2.03 21.83
CA ASN A 172 -2.94 2.99 22.82
C ASN A 172 -3.33 4.45 22.52
N HIS A 173 -3.92 4.72 21.35
CA HIS A 173 -4.33 6.07 20.92
C HIS A 173 -5.74 6.04 20.33
N ARG A 174 -6.72 5.58 21.12
CA ARG A 174 -8.13 5.45 20.67
C ARG A 174 -8.79 6.78 20.33
N ASN A 175 -8.25 7.89 20.86
CA ASN A 175 -8.64 9.26 20.57
C ASN A 175 -8.21 9.72 19.16
N TRP A 176 -7.33 8.98 18.48
CA TRP A 176 -7.00 9.22 17.07
C TRP A 176 -8.13 8.71 16.19
N ILE A 177 -9.19 9.50 16.09
CA ILE A 177 -10.41 9.13 15.37
C ILE A 177 -10.26 9.28 13.85
N TYR A 178 -9.31 10.09 13.40
CA TYR A 178 -8.97 10.29 12.00
C TYR A 178 -7.70 9.51 11.65
N CYS A 179 -7.78 8.74 10.59
CA CYS A 179 -6.62 8.27 9.85
C CYS A 179 -6.84 8.51 8.38
#